data_AF-A0A836VY48-F1
#
_entry.id   AF-A0A836VY48-F1
#
_cell.length_a   1.000
_cell.length_b   1.000
_cell.length_c   1.000
_cell.angle_alpha   90.00
_cell.angle_beta   90.00
_cell.angle_gamma   90.00
#
_symmetry.space_group_name_H-M   'P 1'
#
loop_
_entity.id
_entity.type
_entity.pdbx_description
1 polymer ?
#
loop_
_entity_poly.entity_id
_entity_poly.type
_entity_poly.pdbx_seq_one_letter_code
_entity_poly.pdbx_strand_id
1 'polypeptide(L)'
;MQSVGIAAKRVIVTLLVVYLLAVSFIAPLVSAEQVEKVVEVTIPAIEQKAEYKPGLIIMPKISRPYFVEPGRSFTLIVSKPLGIQKIIIDNGYGESYECVYNKLSDTVFAVKIPDSAEQGLYDLIIYTSEGIYGEPNSIYVGDASSFEKLNIVHVTDRHFGVINPNGRKASNYDLAVNFVVLGLPDNTIIVDSGDLADTARDSEYMESLLVDSLLNKPVVGV
;
A
#
# COMPACT_ATOMS: atom_id res chain seq x y z
N MET A 1 -49.26 49.46 -1.56
CA MET A 1 -48.88 48.22 -2.28
C MET A 1 -47.53 47.63 -1.81
N GLN A 2 -47.17 47.71 -0.52
CA GLN A 2 -45.90 47.14 0.00
C GLN A 2 -46.07 45.97 0.99
N SER A 3 -47.27 45.70 1.51
CA SER A 3 -47.49 44.65 2.53
C SER A 3 -47.60 43.23 1.95
N VAL A 4 -48.00 43.09 0.67
CA VAL A 4 -48.21 41.78 0.04
C VAL A 4 -46.87 41.07 -0.28
N GLY A 5 -45.83 41.83 -0.62
CA GLY A 5 -44.51 41.27 -0.96
C GLY A 5 -43.74 40.72 0.25
N ILE A 6 -44.00 41.23 1.46
CA ILE A 6 -43.35 40.76 2.69
C ILE A 6 -44.00 39.47 3.19
N ALA A 7 -45.33 39.37 3.09
CA ALA A 7 -46.06 38.15 3.43
C ALA A 7 -45.68 36.98 2.50
N ALA A 8 -45.59 37.22 1.19
CA ALA A 8 -45.18 36.20 0.22
C ALA A 8 -43.76 35.68 0.46
N LYS A 9 -42.80 36.57 0.78
CA LYS A 9 -41.42 36.18 1.10
C LYS A 9 -41.33 35.33 2.37
N ARG A 10 -42.12 35.65 3.41
CA ARG A 10 -42.15 34.87 4.66
C ARG A 10 -42.71 33.46 4.45
N VAL A 11 -43.77 33.33 3.66
CA VAL A 11 -44.37 32.02 3.33
C VAL A 11 -43.39 31.13 2.55
N ILE A 12 -42.64 31.70 1.60
CA ILE A 12 -41.65 30.95 0.81
C ILE A 12 -40.49 30.47 1.69
N VAL A 13 -39.97 31.32 2.59
CA VAL A 13 -38.89 30.93 3.51
C VAL A 13 -39.34 29.84 4.48
N THR A 14 -40.56 29.93 5.02
CA THR A 14 -41.10 28.89 5.91
C THR A 14 -41.28 27.56 5.19
N LEU A 15 -41.78 27.58 3.94
CA LEU A 15 -41.90 26.35 3.13
C LEU A 15 -40.53 25.74 2.81
N LEU A 16 -39.51 26.56 2.58
CA LEU A 16 -38.15 26.09 2.29
C LEU A 16 -37.48 25.45 3.52
N VAL A 17 -37.71 26.01 4.71
CA VAL A 17 -37.23 25.44 5.98
C VAL A 17 -37.97 24.14 6.32
N VAL A 18 -39.29 24.08 6.10
CA VAL A 18 -40.06 22.83 6.30
C VAL A 18 -39.65 21.76 5.29
N TYR A 19 -39.35 22.13 4.04
CA TYR A 19 -38.82 21.20 3.04
C TYR A 19 -37.43 20.68 3.41
N LEU A 20 -36.51 21.55 3.85
CA LEU A 20 -35.18 21.13 4.31
C LEU A 20 -35.23 20.23 5.55
N LEU A 21 -36.15 20.50 6.48
CA LEU A 21 -36.40 19.61 7.62
C LEU A 21 -37.01 18.28 7.17
N ALA A 22 -37.97 18.28 6.24
CA ALA A 22 -38.55 17.04 5.72
C ALA A 22 -37.52 16.19 4.96
N VAL A 23 -36.61 16.81 4.20
CA VAL A 23 -35.54 16.09 3.48
C VAL A 23 -34.48 15.53 4.42
N SER A 24 -34.26 16.15 5.58
CA SER A 24 -33.32 15.63 6.61
C SER A 24 -33.89 14.49 7.45
N PHE A 25 -35.21 14.25 7.44
CA PHE A 25 -35.86 13.12 8.12
C PHE A 25 -36.13 11.90 7.22
N ILE A 26 -35.81 11.96 5.91
CA ILE A 26 -35.94 10.83 4.97
C ILE A 26 -34.55 10.40 4.43
N ALA A 27 -33.50 10.55 5.24
CA ALA A 27 -32.36 9.66 5.07
C ALA A 27 -32.79 8.32 5.67
N PRO A 28 -33.05 7.27 4.86
CA PRO A 28 -33.32 5.98 5.44
C PRO A 28 -32.09 5.61 6.25
N LEU A 29 -32.33 5.30 7.52
CA LEU A 29 -31.40 4.63 8.42
C LEU A 29 -31.14 3.21 7.87
N VAL A 30 -30.60 3.11 6.66
CA VAL A 30 -29.99 1.89 6.17
C VAL A 30 -28.59 1.92 6.75
N SER A 31 -28.53 1.60 8.05
CA SER A 31 -27.36 0.93 8.57
C SER A 31 -27.31 -0.38 7.80
N ALA A 32 -26.59 -0.37 6.68
CA ALA A 32 -26.14 -1.60 6.08
C ALA A 32 -25.26 -2.23 7.15
N GLU A 33 -25.82 -3.19 7.90
CA GLU A 33 -25.04 -4.25 8.51
C GLU A 33 -24.21 -4.83 7.37
N GLN A 34 -22.98 -4.34 7.22
CA GLN A 34 -21.95 -5.08 6.55
C GLN A 34 -21.76 -6.31 7.42
N VAL A 35 -22.53 -7.35 7.12
CA VAL A 35 -22.23 -8.70 7.54
C VAL A 35 -20.83 -8.94 7.01
N GLU A 36 -19.86 -8.80 7.91
CA GLU A 36 -18.45 -9.03 7.67
C GLU A 36 -18.38 -10.46 7.14
N LYS A 37 -18.27 -10.57 5.82
CA LYS A 37 -18.28 -11.87 5.16
C LYS A 37 -16.94 -12.48 5.51
N VAL A 38 -16.89 -13.22 6.61
CA VAL A 38 -15.73 -14.03 7.00
C VAL A 38 -15.52 -15.01 5.85
N VAL A 39 -14.62 -14.65 4.94
CA VAL A 39 -14.18 -15.55 3.89
C VAL A 39 -13.39 -16.62 4.62
N GLU A 40 -14.00 -17.78 4.79
CA GLU A 40 -13.34 -18.94 5.38
C GLU A 40 -12.29 -19.42 4.38
N VAL A 41 -11.08 -18.88 4.52
CA VAL A 41 -9.93 -19.26 3.70
C VAL A 41 -9.49 -20.65 4.15
N THR A 42 -9.84 -21.65 3.36
CA THR A 42 -9.36 -23.01 3.59
C THR A 42 -7.92 -23.07 3.12
N ILE A 43 -6.97 -23.08 4.07
CA ILE A 43 -5.55 -23.27 3.76
C ILE A 43 -5.35 -24.76 3.42
N PRO A 44 -4.99 -25.10 2.18
CA PRO A 44 -4.71 -26.49 1.84
C PRO A 44 -3.51 -27.00 2.65
N ALA A 45 -3.58 -28.25 3.09
CA ALA A 45 -2.50 -28.88 3.82
C ALA A 45 -1.27 -29.03 2.91
N ILE A 46 -0.16 -28.37 3.27
CA ILE A 46 1.12 -28.53 2.57
C ILE A 46 1.66 -29.93 2.88
N GLU A 47 1.84 -30.78 1.86
CA GLU A 47 2.30 -32.17 2.03
C GLU A 47 3.71 -32.26 2.66
N GLN A 48 4.60 -31.31 2.34
CA GLN A 48 5.93 -31.17 2.95
C GLN A 48 6.32 -29.70 3.08
N LYS A 49 6.59 -29.25 4.31
CA LYS A 49 6.98 -27.87 4.60
C LYS A 49 8.41 -27.62 4.11
N ALA A 50 8.58 -26.63 3.24
CA ALA A 50 9.90 -26.18 2.79
C ALA A 50 10.68 -25.56 3.97
N GLU A 51 11.95 -25.94 4.12
CA GLU A 51 12.83 -25.39 5.16
C GLU A 51 13.38 -24.02 4.72
N TYR A 52 13.16 -22.99 5.52
CA TYR A 52 13.87 -21.73 5.33
C TYR A 52 15.31 -21.85 5.84
N LYS A 53 16.28 -21.78 4.93
CA LYS A 53 17.71 -21.87 5.25
C LYS A 53 18.43 -20.57 4.89
N PRO A 54 18.70 -19.69 5.88
CA PRO A 54 19.32 -18.40 5.64
C PRO A 54 20.61 -18.52 4.83
N GLY A 55 20.69 -17.76 3.74
CA GLY A 55 21.88 -17.71 2.88
C GLY A 55 22.02 -18.89 1.91
N LEU A 56 21.08 -19.84 1.87
CA LEU A 56 21.07 -20.85 0.81
C LEU A 56 20.60 -20.23 -0.51
N ILE A 57 19.40 -19.66 -0.52
CA ILE A 57 18.89 -18.87 -1.63
C ILE A 57 19.44 -17.45 -1.46
N ILE A 58 20.21 -17.00 -2.45
CA ILE A 58 20.84 -15.68 -2.47
C ILE A 58 19.91 -14.68 -3.15
N MET A 59 19.29 -15.09 -4.26
CA MET A 59 18.20 -14.37 -4.91
C MET A 59 17.22 -15.35 -5.54
N PRO A 60 15.92 -15.05 -5.56
CA PRO A 60 15.29 -13.88 -4.92
C PRO A 60 15.11 -14.05 -3.40
N LYS A 61 14.66 -12.99 -2.71
CA LYS A 61 14.50 -12.95 -1.25
C LYS A 61 13.24 -12.21 -0.83
N ILE A 62 12.72 -12.48 0.38
CA ILE A 62 11.61 -11.68 0.95
C ILE A 62 11.90 -10.17 0.99
N SER A 63 13.15 -9.78 1.27
CA SER A 63 13.55 -8.37 1.31
C SER A 63 13.76 -7.75 -0.08
N ARG A 64 13.76 -8.58 -1.12
CA ARG A 64 13.94 -8.18 -2.52
C ARG A 64 13.23 -9.18 -3.43
N PRO A 65 11.89 -9.18 -3.44
CA PRO A 65 11.14 -10.09 -4.27
C PRO A 65 11.42 -9.82 -5.74
N TYR A 66 11.38 -10.86 -6.56
CA TYR A 66 11.53 -10.72 -8.00
C TYR A 66 10.18 -10.44 -8.64
N PHE A 67 10.09 -9.37 -9.43
CA PHE A 67 8.94 -9.13 -10.31
C PHE A 67 9.13 -9.90 -11.62
N VAL A 68 8.15 -10.73 -12.00
CA VAL A 68 8.19 -11.51 -13.24
C VAL A 68 6.79 -11.61 -13.85
N GLU A 69 6.68 -11.42 -15.16
CA GLU A 69 5.42 -11.63 -15.88
C GLU A 69 5.18 -13.13 -16.13
N PRO A 70 3.92 -13.60 -16.21
CA PRO A 70 3.61 -14.95 -16.65
C PRO A 70 4.33 -15.30 -17.94
N GLY A 71 4.88 -16.52 -18.02
CA GLY A 71 5.66 -16.97 -19.18
C GLY A 71 7.09 -16.42 -19.27
N ARG A 72 7.51 -15.51 -18.39
CA ARG A 72 8.88 -14.98 -18.36
C ARG A 72 9.76 -15.72 -17.36
N SER A 73 11.06 -15.46 -17.44
CA SER A 73 12.04 -16.04 -16.52
C SER A 73 12.60 -15.01 -15.55
N PHE A 74 12.89 -15.47 -14.34
CA PHE A 74 13.71 -14.77 -13.37
C PHE A 74 15.02 -15.52 -13.11
N THR A 75 15.96 -14.86 -12.45
CA THR A 75 17.24 -15.46 -12.06
C THR A 75 17.20 -15.96 -10.62
N LEU A 76 17.40 -17.26 -10.45
CA LEU A 76 17.66 -17.90 -9.15
C LEU A 76 19.17 -18.01 -8.93
N ILE A 77 19.64 -17.55 -7.77
CA ILE A 77 21.02 -17.72 -7.32
C ILE A 77 21.03 -18.44 -5.98
N VAL A 78 21.84 -19.49 -5.88
CA VAL A 78 22.06 -20.27 -4.66
C VAL A 78 23.52 -20.18 -4.21
N SER A 79 23.79 -20.31 -2.91
CA SER A 79 25.15 -20.11 -2.37
C SER A 79 26.13 -21.24 -2.66
N LYS A 80 25.62 -22.42 -3.04
CA LYS A 80 26.42 -23.60 -3.36
C LYS A 80 25.72 -24.40 -4.47
N PRO A 81 26.46 -25.26 -5.19
CA PRO A 81 25.83 -26.17 -6.14
C PRO A 81 24.76 -27.02 -5.48
N LEU A 82 23.58 -27.12 -6.11
CA LEU A 82 22.45 -27.93 -5.65
C LEU A 82 21.98 -28.87 -6.76
N GLY A 83 21.69 -30.11 -6.39
CA GLY A 83 21.00 -31.07 -7.24
C GLY A 83 19.50 -30.76 -7.31
N ILE A 84 19.13 -29.62 -7.91
CA ILE A 84 17.73 -29.21 -8.09
C ILE A 84 17.02 -30.24 -8.96
N GLN A 85 15.87 -30.73 -8.48
CA GLN A 85 14.99 -31.67 -9.16
C GLN A 85 13.72 -31.00 -9.66
N LYS A 86 13.22 -30.03 -8.88
CA LYS A 86 11.96 -29.32 -9.15
C LYS A 86 11.99 -27.95 -8.48
N ILE A 87 11.38 -26.96 -9.11
CA ILE A 87 11.16 -25.62 -8.55
C ILE A 87 9.68 -25.32 -8.68
N ILE A 88 9.06 -24.82 -7.61
CA ILE A 88 7.68 -24.34 -7.63
C ILE A 88 7.60 -22.93 -7.05
N ILE A 89 6.55 -22.22 -7.42
CA ILE A 89 6.05 -21.05 -6.70
C ILE A 89 4.71 -21.39 -6.07
N ASP A 90 4.50 -21.00 -4.81
CA ASP A 90 3.31 -21.35 -4.04
C ASP A 90 2.82 -20.16 -3.22
N ASN A 91 1.51 -19.85 -3.26
CA ASN A 91 0.96 -18.70 -2.53
C ASN A 91 0.38 -19.08 -1.15
N GLY A 92 0.38 -20.37 -0.77
CA GLY A 92 -0.21 -20.86 0.47
C GLY A 92 -1.74 -20.87 0.50
N TYR A 93 -2.41 -20.39 -0.56
CA TYR A 93 -3.86 -20.25 -0.68
C TYR A 93 -4.47 -21.15 -1.78
N GLY A 94 -3.68 -22.10 -2.30
CA GLY A 94 -4.14 -23.11 -3.26
C GLY A 94 -3.64 -22.92 -4.68
N GLU A 95 -2.91 -21.84 -4.97
CA GLU A 95 -2.21 -21.70 -6.24
C GLU A 95 -0.75 -22.11 -6.09
N SER A 96 -0.37 -23.13 -6.86
CA SER A 96 0.97 -23.69 -6.87
C SER A 96 1.35 -24.02 -8.30
N TYR A 97 2.48 -23.50 -8.76
CA TYR A 97 2.91 -23.62 -10.14
C TYR A 97 4.31 -24.22 -10.20
N GLU A 98 4.46 -25.30 -10.97
CA GLU A 98 5.77 -25.86 -11.27
C GLU A 98 6.46 -25.03 -12.35
N CYS A 99 7.69 -24.60 -12.05
CA CYS A 99 8.50 -23.77 -12.91
C CYS A 99 9.47 -24.60 -13.74
N VAL A 100 9.67 -24.21 -15.00
CA VAL A 100 10.73 -24.79 -15.82
C VAL A 100 12.02 -24.05 -15.52
N TYR A 101 13.14 -24.73 -15.32
CA TYR A 101 14.42 -24.07 -15.08
C TYR A 101 15.53 -24.57 -16.01
N ASN A 102 16.45 -23.67 -16.32
CA ASN A 102 17.67 -23.96 -17.04
C ASN A 102 18.89 -23.58 -16.18
N LYS A 103 19.86 -24.49 -16.10
CA LYS A 103 21.10 -24.28 -15.37
C LYS A 103 22.05 -23.42 -16.21
N LEU A 104 22.36 -22.22 -15.73
CA LEU A 104 23.31 -21.30 -16.38
C LEU A 104 24.73 -21.51 -15.85
N SER A 105 24.86 -21.84 -14.56
CA SER A 105 26.10 -22.26 -13.90
C SER A 105 25.77 -23.17 -12.72
N ASP A 106 26.77 -23.60 -11.94
CA ASP A 106 26.52 -24.43 -10.76
C ASP A 106 25.63 -23.78 -9.69
N THR A 107 25.61 -22.45 -9.66
CA THR A 107 24.88 -21.67 -8.63
C THR A 107 23.84 -20.73 -9.20
N VAL A 108 23.69 -20.64 -10.53
CA VAL A 108 22.81 -19.69 -11.20
C VAL A 108 21.89 -20.43 -12.17
N PHE A 109 20.59 -20.14 -12.06
CA PHE A 109 19.54 -20.77 -12.84
C PHE A 109 18.60 -19.70 -13.41
N ALA A 110 18.16 -19.88 -14.65
CA ALA A 110 17.02 -19.15 -15.21
C ALA A 110 15.76 -19.97 -14.95
N VAL A 111 14.79 -19.40 -14.25
CA VAL A 111 13.55 -20.08 -13.85
C VAL A 111 12.38 -19.40 -14.55
N LYS A 112 11.70 -20.12 -15.44
CA LYS A 112 10.53 -19.68 -16.20
C LYS A 112 9.24 -19.98 -15.42
N ILE A 113 8.45 -18.94 -15.20
CA ILE A 113 7.09 -19.03 -14.65
C ILE A 113 6.13 -19.51 -15.76
N PRO A 114 5.18 -20.41 -15.46
CA PRO A 114 4.16 -20.81 -16.42
C PRO A 114 3.32 -19.64 -16.94
N ASP A 115 2.83 -19.74 -18.16
CA ASP A 115 1.94 -18.72 -18.76
C ASP A 115 0.58 -18.64 -18.03
N SER A 116 0.20 -19.69 -17.29
CA SER A 116 -1.05 -19.78 -16.52
C SER A 116 -0.92 -19.29 -15.07
N ALA A 117 0.25 -18.78 -14.67
CA ALA A 117 0.44 -18.29 -13.30
C ALA A 117 -0.40 -17.02 -13.09
N GLU A 118 -1.22 -17.01 -12.05
CA GLU A 118 -2.05 -15.86 -11.70
C GLU A 118 -1.21 -14.75 -11.05
N GLN A 119 -1.79 -13.55 -10.97
CA GLN A 119 -1.13 -12.43 -10.32
C GLN A 119 -1.09 -12.66 -8.81
N GLY A 120 0.09 -12.57 -8.20
CA GLY A 120 0.21 -12.80 -6.78
C GLY A 120 1.63 -12.74 -6.25
N LEU A 121 1.74 -12.80 -4.92
CA LEU A 121 2.99 -12.96 -4.20
C LEU A 121 3.12 -14.42 -3.78
N TYR A 122 4.24 -15.03 -4.13
CA TYR A 122 4.49 -16.45 -3.96
C TYR A 122 5.80 -16.69 -3.20
N ASP A 123 5.80 -17.77 -2.43
CA ASP A 123 7.00 -18.40 -1.90
C ASP A 123 7.73 -19.11 -3.04
N LEU A 124 9.07 -19.02 -3.07
CA LEU A 124 9.90 -19.84 -3.94
C LEU A 124 10.26 -21.12 -3.19
N ILE A 125 9.97 -22.28 -3.76
CA ILE A 125 10.31 -23.57 -3.17
C ILE A 125 11.15 -24.38 -4.15
N ILE A 126 12.31 -24.84 -3.68
CA ILE A 126 13.25 -25.68 -4.44
C ILE A 126 13.32 -27.08 -3.83
N TYR A 127 13.04 -28.08 -4.65
CA TYR A 127 13.20 -29.49 -4.32
C TYR A 127 14.57 -29.94 -4.81
N THR A 128 15.37 -30.49 -3.89
CA THR A 128 16.72 -30.95 -4.18
C THR A 128 16.92 -32.38 -3.67
N SER A 129 18.00 -33.02 -4.07
CA SER A 129 18.42 -34.30 -3.48
C SER A 129 18.75 -34.23 -1.98
N GLU A 130 19.04 -33.04 -1.45
CA GLU A 130 19.42 -32.82 -0.04
C GLU A 130 18.24 -32.43 0.86
N GLY A 131 17.11 -32.04 0.27
CA GLY A 131 15.95 -31.53 0.98
C GLY A 131 15.13 -30.53 0.17
N ILE A 132 14.10 -29.97 0.82
CA ILE A 132 13.21 -28.96 0.25
C ILE A 132 13.48 -27.65 0.96
N TYR A 133 13.85 -26.62 0.19
CA TYR A 133 14.18 -25.31 0.74
C TYR A 133 13.23 -24.26 0.20
N GLY A 134 12.85 -23.31 1.05
CA GLY A 134 11.91 -22.26 0.71
C GLY A 134 12.48 -20.88 0.99
N GLU A 135 12.13 -19.90 0.16
CA GLU A 135 12.27 -18.48 0.46
C GLU A 135 10.88 -17.83 0.37
N PRO A 136 10.32 -17.37 1.50
CA PRO A 136 8.95 -16.88 1.55
C PRO A 136 8.79 -15.55 0.79
N ASN A 137 7.61 -15.33 0.19
CA ASN A 137 7.20 -14.07 -0.42
C ASN A 137 8.27 -13.44 -1.34
N SER A 138 8.93 -14.26 -2.15
CA SER A 138 10.11 -13.86 -2.90
C SER A 138 9.88 -13.72 -4.39
N ILE A 139 8.73 -14.16 -4.90
CA ILE A 139 8.34 -14.02 -6.30
C ILE A 139 7.02 -13.27 -6.37
N TYR A 140 6.99 -12.15 -7.07
CA TYR A 140 5.75 -11.51 -7.46
C TYR A 140 5.50 -11.79 -8.95
N VAL A 141 4.39 -12.47 -9.23
CA VAL A 141 3.89 -12.66 -10.59
C VAL A 141 2.87 -11.56 -10.87
N GLY A 142 3.01 -10.87 -11.99
CA GLY A 142 2.00 -9.91 -12.42
C GLY A 142 2.33 -9.24 -13.75
N ASP A 143 1.49 -8.31 -14.16
CA ASP A 143 1.64 -7.58 -15.42
C ASP A 143 2.24 -6.20 -15.15
N ALA A 144 3.33 -5.84 -15.83
CA ALA A 144 3.94 -4.51 -15.65
C ALA A 144 2.95 -3.37 -15.99
N SER A 145 2.00 -3.63 -16.88
CA SER A 145 0.96 -2.68 -17.27
C SER A 145 -0.16 -2.52 -16.24
N SER A 146 -0.31 -3.44 -15.28
CA SER A 146 -1.28 -3.32 -14.19
C SER A 146 -0.81 -2.40 -13.07
N PHE A 147 0.46 -1.98 -13.09
CA PHE A 147 0.98 -1.04 -12.10
C PHE A 147 0.77 0.40 -12.54
N GLU A 148 0.05 1.14 -11.72
CA GLU A 148 0.01 2.59 -11.83
C GLU A 148 1.24 3.21 -11.15
N LYS A 149 1.70 4.33 -11.69
CA LYS A 149 2.81 5.08 -11.07
C LYS A 149 2.41 5.56 -9.69
N LEU A 150 3.11 5.11 -8.66
CA LEU A 150 2.99 5.70 -7.33
C LEU A 150 3.79 7.00 -7.27
N ASN A 151 3.17 8.08 -6.80
CA ASN A 151 3.86 9.31 -6.43
C ASN A 151 4.23 9.24 -4.94
N ILE A 152 5.48 9.52 -4.61
CA ILE A 152 5.95 9.61 -3.23
C ILE A 152 6.38 11.04 -2.98
N VAL A 153 5.76 11.69 -1.99
CA VAL A 153 6.25 12.95 -1.44
C VAL A 153 6.94 12.63 -0.13
N HIS A 154 8.22 12.97 -0.05
CA HIS A 154 8.98 12.86 1.19
C HIS A 154 9.05 14.22 1.86
N VAL A 155 8.46 14.32 3.05
CA VAL A 155 8.53 15.50 3.91
C VAL A 155 9.55 15.20 5.02
N THR A 156 10.46 16.14 5.25
CA THR A 156 11.52 16.05 6.25
C THR A 156 11.71 17.39 6.94
N ASP A 157 12.31 17.38 8.13
CA ASP A 157 12.80 18.59 8.83
C ASP A 157 11.70 19.65 9.04
N ARG A 158 10.66 19.30 9.81
CA ARG A 158 9.50 20.16 10.05
C ARG A 158 9.71 21.05 11.27
N HIS A 159 10.03 22.32 11.03
CA HIS A 159 10.32 23.31 12.08
C HIS A 159 9.09 24.15 12.44
N PHE A 160 8.23 23.59 13.30
CA PHE A 160 7.15 24.35 13.91
C PHE A 160 7.69 25.37 14.92
N GLY A 161 7.09 26.56 14.98
CA GLY A 161 7.44 27.59 15.96
C GLY A 161 8.60 28.52 15.61
N VAL A 162 9.36 28.25 14.54
CA VAL A 162 10.40 29.19 14.07
C VAL A 162 9.75 30.46 13.50
N ILE A 163 10.07 31.62 14.06
CA ILE A 163 9.61 32.92 13.56
C ILE A 163 10.84 33.68 13.06
N ASN A 164 10.84 34.07 11.78
CA ASN A 164 11.94 34.85 11.24
C ASN A 164 11.94 36.29 11.82
N PRO A 165 13.04 37.06 11.66
CA PRO A 165 13.13 38.43 12.19
C PRO A 165 12.04 39.39 11.69
N ASN A 166 11.33 39.04 10.63
CA ASN A 166 10.21 39.82 10.06
C ASN A 166 8.85 39.39 10.63
N GLY A 167 8.82 38.56 11.69
CA GLY A 167 7.60 38.11 12.35
C GLY A 167 6.82 37.04 11.60
N ARG A 168 7.39 36.43 10.55
CA ARG A 168 6.71 35.37 9.78
C ARG A 168 7.08 34.00 10.36
N LYS A 169 6.05 33.21 10.67
CA LYS A 169 6.19 31.81 11.09
C LYS A 169 6.68 30.94 9.93
N ALA A 170 7.58 30.01 10.23
CA ALA A 170 8.06 28.97 9.33
C ALA A 170 6.93 27.99 8.94
N SER A 171 5.90 27.84 9.78
CA SER A 171 4.72 27.01 9.47
C SER A 171 3.94 27.43 8.22
N ASN A 172 4.19 28.63 7.68
CA ASN A 172 3.67 29.02 6.37
C ASN A 172 4.30 28.25 5.19
N TYR A 173 5.55 27.79 5.34
CA TYR A 173 6.22 26.94 4.34
C TYR A 173 5.65 25.53 4.39
N ASP A 174 5.36 24.99 5.58
CA ASP A 174 4.71 23.70 5.74
C ASP A 174 3.26 23.73 5.20
N LEU A 175 2.52 24.81 5.44
CA LEU A 175 1.20 24.99 4.83
C LEU A 175 1.28 24.97 3.29
N ALA A 176 2.32 25.57 2.71
CA ALA A 176 2.55 25.57 1.26
C ALA A 176 2.93 24.17 0.72
N VAL A 177 3.74 23.40 1.45
CA VAL A 177 4.02 21.99 1.13
C VAL A 177 2.72 21.18 1.13
N ASN A 178 1.87 21.38 2.12
CA ASN A 178 0.57 20.69 2.19
C ASN A 178 -0.39 21.12 1.08
N PHE A 179 -0.42 22.40 0.67
CA PHE A 179 -1.19 22.83 -0.51
C PHE A 179 -0.68 22.22 -1.82
N VAL A 180 0.63 22.09 -1.98
CA VAL A 180 1.21 21.38 -3.13
C VAL A 180 0.75 19.92 -3.11
N VAL A 181 0.80 19.28 -1.94
CA VAL A 181 0.44 17.87 -1.78
C VAL A 181 -1.05 17.59 -2.01
N LEU A 182 -1.94 18.49 -1.58
CA LEU A 182 -3.37 18.40 -1.85
C LEU A 182 -3.71 18.44 -3.34
N GLY A 183 -2.89 19.13 -4.14
CA GLY A 183 -3.04 19.20 -5.60
C GLY A 183 -2.47 17.99 -6.34
N LEU A 184 -1.82 17.04 -5.65
CA LEU A 184 -1.22 15.87 -6.28
C LEU A 184 -2.27 14.79 -6.59
N PRO A 185 -1.98 13.91 -7.56
CA PRO A 185 -2.89 12.83 -7.94
C PRO A 185 -3.22 11.89 -6.77
N ASP A 186 -4.29 11.11 -6.90
CA ASP A 186 -4.77 10.21 -5.84
C ASP A 186 -3.82 9.06 -5.53
N ASN A 187 -2.99 8.67 -6.48
CA ASN A 187 -1.90 7.71 -6.28
C ASN A 187 -0.66 8.33 -5.62
N THR A 188 -0.84 9.28 -4.70
CA THR A 188 0.24 9.91 -3.94
C THR A 188 0.24 9.42 -2.50
N ILE A 189 1.40 8.96 -2.02
CA ILE A 189 1.65 8.68 -0.61
C ILE A 189 2.64 9.70 -0.09
N ILE A 190 2.41 10.15 1.15
CA ILE A 190 3.29 11.06 1.86
C ILE A 190 4.08 10.24 2.87
N VAL A 191 5.39 10.30 2.78
CA VAL A 191 6.29 9.79 3.81
C VAL A 191 6.76 11.00 4.58
N ASP A 192 6.36 11.10 5.85
CA ASP A 192 6.88 12.12 6.75
C ASP A 192 7.92 11.47 7.65
N SER A 193 9.19 11.83 7.44
CA SER A 193 10.29 11.43 8.32
C SER A 193 10.94 12.65 8.97
N GLY A 194 10.25 13.79 8.99
CA GLY A 194 10.70 14.96 9.72
C GLY A 194 10.61 14.71 11.21
N ASP A 195 11.61 15.16 11.93
CA ASP A 195 11.48 15.33 13.36
C ASP A 195 10.52 16.50 13.64
N LEU A 196 9.66 16.31 14.62
CA LEU A 196 9.04 17.42 15.32
C LEU A 196 10.14 18.03 16.18
N ALA A 197 10.82 19.06 15.62
CA ALA A 197 11.99 19.74 16.16
C ALA A 197 12.43 19.32 17.57
N ASP A 198 13.70 18.95 17.76
CA ASP A 198 14.33 18.50 19.02
C ASP A 198 14.03 19.31 20.32
N THR A 199 13.37 20.48 20.22
CA THR A 199 12.99 21.37 21.34
C THR A 199 11.52 21.80 21.31
N ALA A 200 10.66 21.10 20.56
CA ALA A 200 9.29 21.54 20.27
C ALA A 200 8.43 21.71 21.53
N ARG A 201 7.72 22.85 21.63
CA ARG A 201 6.72 23.09 22.68
C ARG A 201 5.40 22.37 22.34
N ASP A 202 4.56 22.09 23.33
CA ASP A 202 3.24 21.44 23.12
C ASP A 202 2.40 22.10 22.02
N SER A 203 2.49 23.42 21.88
CA SER A 203 1.79 24.17 20.83
C SER A 203 2.27 23.85 19.41
N GLU A 204 3.55 23.53 19.26
CA GLU A 204 4.20 23.21 17.97
C GLU A 204 3.84 21.78 17.54
N TYR A 205 3.75 20.86 18.51
CA TYR A 205 3.23 19.51 18.28
C TYR A 205 1.76 19.53 17.80
N MET A 206 0.92 20.31 18.48
CA MET A 206 -0.49 20.45 18.08
C MET A 206 -0.64 21.12 16.70
N GLU A 207 0.23 22.09 16.36
CA GLU A 207 0.24 22.70 15.02
C GLU A 207 0.58 21.66 13.94
N SER A 208 1.54 20.77 14.20
CA SER A 208 1.86 19.68 13.26
C SER A 208 0.71 18.71 13.05
N LEU A 209 0.06 18.23 14.12
CA LEU A 209 -1.07 17.31 14.01
C LEU A 209 -2.26 17.95 13.26
N LEU A 210 -2.51 19.23 13.49
CA LEU A 210 -3.54 19.97 12.77
C LEU A 210 -3.22 20.06 11.29
N VAL A 211 -1.95 20.32 10.93
CA VAL A 211 -1.50 20.35 9.55
C VAL A 211 -1.65 18.99 8.87
N ASP A 212 -1.28 17.90 9.55
CA ASP A 212 -1.40 16.54 9.00
C ASP A 212 -2.85 16.15 8.78
N SER A 213 -3.75 16.61 9.65
CA SER A 213 -5.19 16.38 9.52
C SER A 213 -5.82 17.04 8.28
N LEU A 214 -5.13 18.01 7.66
CA LEU A 214 -5.59 18.65 6.43
C LEU A 214 -5.27 17.83 5.19
N LEU A 215 -4.35 16.87 5.27
CA LEU A 215 -3.96 16.04 4.15
C LEU A 215 -5.07 15.04 3.80
N ASN A 216 -5.42 14.98 2.52
CA ASN A 216 -6.36 13.99 1.99
C ASN A 216 -5.66 12.76 1.40
N LYS A 217 -4.37 12.59 1.67
CA LYS A 217 -3.54 11.49 1.17
C LYS A 217 -3.08 10.61 2.34
N PRO A 218 -2.78 9.33 2.11
CA PRO A 218 -2.17 8.48 3.13
C PRO A 218 -0.84 9.09 3.60
N VAL A 219 -0.70 9.28 4.91
CA VAL A 219 0.53 9.72 5.56
C VAL A 219 1.14 8.54 6.30
N VAL A 220 2.40 8.24 5.99
CA VAL A 220 3.22 7.28 6.72
C VAL A 220 4.25 8.07 7.52
N GLY A 221 4.07 8.13 8.84
CA GLY A 221 5.07 8.65 9.76
C GLY A 221 6.12 7.59 10.07
N VAL A 222 7.38 8.01 10.19
CA VAL A 222 8.52 7.15 10.59
C VAL A 222 9.02 7.52 11.97
#